data_AF-A0A3N5LM58-F1
#
_entry.id   AF-A0A3N5LM58-F1
#
_cell.length_a   1.000
_cell.length_b   1.000
_cell.length_c   1.000
_cell.angle_alpha   90.00
_cell.angle_beta   90.00
_cell.angle_gamma   90.00
#
_symmetry.space_group_name_H-M   'P 1'
#
loop_
_entity.id
_entity.type
_entity.pdbx_description
1 polymer ?
#
loop_
_entity_poly.entity_id
_entity_poly.type
_entity_poly.pdbx_seq_one_letter_code
_entity_poly.pdbx_strand_id
1 'polypeptide(L)'
;MIRLLLSRRADAFAWFSALMLFVCIPLASLSIDITRMMYVRGHLQTASDAACQAAADALDVPHFIATGDARINAGLGRSQAG
;
A
#
# COMPACT_ATOMS: atom_id res chain seq x y z
N MET A 1 -7.22 -31.67 47.38
CA MET A 1 -7.86 -30.41 46.91
C MET A 1 -7.02 -29.63 45.89
N ILE A 2 -5.70 -29.48 46.07
CA ILE A 2 -4.81 -28.67 45.19
C ILE A 2 -4.77 -29.14 43.73
N ARG A 3 -4.77 -30.47 43.46
CA ARG A 3 -4.76 -31.03 42.09
C ARG A 3 -5.99 -30.66 41.26
N LEU A 4 -7.18 -30.69 41.86
CA LEU A 4 -8.45 -30.35 41.17
C LEU A 4 -8.50 -28.87 40.78
N LEU A 5 -8.01 -27.98 41.65
CA LEU A 5 -7.93 -26.54 41.36
C LEU A 5 -6.92 -26.23 40.24
N LEU A 6 -5.82 -27.00 40.15
CA LEU A 6 -4.82 -26.85 39.10
C LEU A 6 -5.35 -27.35 37.74
N SER A 7 -6.02 -28.50 37.69
CA SER A 7 -6.66 -29.01 36.46
C SER A 7 -7.67 -28.02 35.90
N ARG A 8 -8.55 -27.47 36.76
CA ARG A 8 -9.56 -26.49 36.35
C ARG A 8 -8.97 -25.18 35.83
N ARG A 9 -7.81 -24.77 36.36
CA ARG A 9 -7.05 -23.62 35.85
C ARG A 9 -6.38 -23.94 34.51
N ALA A 10 -5.78 -25.12 34.36
CA ALA A 10 -5.17 -25.56 33.11
C ALA A 10 -6.21 -25.63 31.97
N ASP A 11 -7.41 -26.14 32.25
CA ASP A 11 -8.52 -26.17 31.29
C ASP A 11 -8.96 -24.76 30.87
N ALA A 12 -9.06 -23.82 31.82
CA ALA A 12 -9.38 -22.42 31.52
C ALA A 12 -8.30 -21.75 30.66
N PHE A 13 -7.02 -22.00 30.93
CA PHE A 13 -5.92 -21.49 30.11
C PHE A 13 -5.89 -22.10 28.71
N ALA A 14 -6.22 -23.39 28.57
CA ALA A 14 -6.31 -24.04 27.26
C ALA A 14 -7.44 -23.46 26.40
N TRP A 15 -8.58 -23.16 27.02
CA TRP A 15 -9.69 -22.50 26.31
C TRP A 15 -9.34 -21.05 25.94
N PHE A 16 -8.72 -20.31 26.87
CA PHE A 16 -8.28 -18.94 26.62
C PHE A 16 -7.21 -18.86 25.51
N SER A 17 -6.27 -19.80 25.46
CA SER A 17 -5.26 -19.83 24.40
C SER A 17 -5.88 -20.13 23.03
N ALA A 18 -6.88 -21.01 22.96
CA ALA A 18 -7.64 -21.25 21.73
C ALA A 18 -8.35 -19.98 21.24
N LEU A 19 -8.98 -19.23 22.16
CA LEU A 19 -9.60 -17.93 21.84
C LEU A 19 -8.55 -16.91 21.37
N MET A 20 -7.43 -16.79 22.09
CA MET A 20 -6.32 -15.91 21.70
C MET A 20 -5.78 -16.24 20.31
N LEU A 21 -5.59 -17.52 19.97
CA LEU A 21 -5.16 -17.92 18.63
C LEU A 21 -6.20 -17.53 17.58
N PHE A 22 -7.48 -17.76 17.85
CA PHE A 22 -8.57 -17.40 16.94
C PHE A 22 -8.62 -15.89 16.65
N VAL A 23 -8.24 -15.03 17.60
CA VAL A 23 -8.18 -13.57 17.42
C VAL A 23 -6.85 -13.11 16.83
N CYS A 24 -5.72 -13.63 17.33
CA CYS A 24 -4.40 -13.18 16.91
C CYS A 24 -4.08 -13.55 15.46
N ILE A 25 -4.54 -14.70 14.97
CA ILE A 25 -4.31 -15.12 13.58
C ILE A 25 -4.90 -14.12 12.56
N PRO A 26 -6.20 -13.77 12.59
CA PRO A 26 -6.75 -12.79 11.67
C PRO A 26 -6.18 -11.39 11.91
N LEU A 27 -5.85 -11.03 13.16
CA LEU A 27 -5.20 -9.74 13.45
C LEU A 27 -3.81 -9.63 12.80
N ALA A 28 -3.03 -10.71 12.85
CA ALA A 28 -1.72 -10.79 12.22
C ALA A 28 -1.85 -10.73 10.68
N SER A 29 -2.81 -11.47 10.11
CA SER A 29 -3.10 -11.40 8.66
C SER A 29 -3.44 -9.96 8.24
N LEU A 30 -4.34 -9.31 8.97
CA LEU A 30 -4.78 -7.95 8.68
C LEU A 30 -3.62 -6.94 8.76
N SER A 31 -2.72 -7.10 9.72
CA SER A 31 -1.52 -6.26 9.83
C SER A 31 -0.60 -6.37 8.60
N ILE A 32 -0.43 -7.58 8.08
CA ILE A 32 0.38 -7.85 6.88
C ILE A 32 -0.31 -7.25 5.64
N ASP A 33 -1.61 -7.48 5.49
CA ASP A 33 -2.35 -7.01 4.31
C ASP A 33 -2.41 -5.49 4.24
N ILE A 34 -2.62 -4.80 5.37
CA ILE A 34 -2.65 -3.33 5.43
C ILE A 34 -1.28 -2.75 5.04
N THR A 35 -0.19 -3.26 5.62
CA THR A 35 1.15 -2.74 5.34
C THR A 35 1.53 -2.94 3.87
N ARG A 36 1.23 -4.12 3.31
CA ARG A 36 1.42 -4.40 1.88
C ARG A 36 0.58 -3.47 1.00
N MET A 37 -0.68 -3.23 1.35
CA MET A 37 -1.55 -2.33 0.62
C MET A 37 -1.03 -0.89 0.64
N MET A 38 -0.56 -0.40 1.79
CA MET A 38 0.03 0.94 1.91
C MET A 38 1.33 1.06 1.13
N TYR A 39 2.18 0.03 1.14
CA TYR A 39 3.39 0.00 0.33
C TYR A 39 3.07 0.11 -1.18
N VAL A 40 2.13 -0.70 -1.67
CA VAL A 40 1.71 -0.66 -3.09
C VAL A 40 1.08 0.69 -3.43
N ARG A 41 0.23 1.23 -2.57
CA ARG A 41 -0.36 2.56 -2.77
C ARG A 41 0.69 3.65 -2.88
N GLY A 42 1.70 3.64 -2.02
CA GLY A 42 2.81 4.59 -2.09
C GLY A 42 3.55 4.51 -3.43
N HIS A 43 3.87 3.30 -3.89
CA HIS A 43 4.56 3.11 -5.18
C HIS A 43 3.70 3.57 -6.35
N LEU A 44 2.40 3.26 -6.33
CA LEU A 44 1.47 3.71 -7.36
C LEU A 44 1.34 5.23 -7.38
N GLN A 45 1.29 5.88 -6.21
CA GLN A 45 1.20 7.33 -6.11
C GLN A 45 2.49 8.00 -6.61
N THR A 46 3.65 7.48 -6.24
CA THR A 46 4.93 7.97 -6.76
C THR A 46 5.03 7.79 -8.27
N ALA A 47 4.57 6.65 -8.80
CA ALA A 47 4.54 6.41 -10.24
C ALA A 47 3.57 7.34 -10.97
N SER A 48 2.39 7.60 -10.38
CA SER A 48 1.43 8.55 -10.97
C SER A 48 1.95 9.98 -10.96
N ASP A 49 2.60 10.40 -9.87
CA ASP A 49 3.17 11.74 -9.76
C ASP A 49 4.33 11.92 -10.77
N ALA A 50 5.17 10.90 -10.92
CA ALA A 50 6.23 10.89 -11.93
C ALA A 50 5.67 10.94 -13.36
N ALA A 51 4.60 10.18 -13.65
CA ALA A 51 3.94 10.21 -14.96
C ALA A 51 3.31 11.57 -15.26
N CYS A 52 2.68 12.21 -14.26
CA CYS A 52 2.15 13.56 -14.37
C CYS A 52 3.25 14.60 -14.65
N GLN A 53 4.39 14.49 -13.95
CA GLN A 53 5.53 15.36 -14.18
C GLN A 53 6.10 15.17 -15.59
N ALA A 54 6.31 13.93 -16.04
CA ALA A 54 6.78 13.63 -17.39
C ALA A 54 5.80 14.15 -18.47
N ALA A 55 4.50 14.09 -18.21
CA ALA A 55 3.49 14.66 -19.10
C ALA A 55 3.56 16.19 -19.16
N ALA A 56 3.81 16.85 -18.02
CA ALA A 56 4.01 18.30 -17.96
C ALA A 56 5.29 18.72 -18.71
N ASP A 57 6.39 17.98 -18.53
CA ASP A 57 7.66 18.26 -19.22
C ASP A 57 7.59 18.00 -20.73
N ALA A 58 6.70 17.11 -21.17
CA ALA A 58 6.47 16.85 -22.59
C ALA A 58 5.65 17.95 -23.29
N LEU A 59 5.04 18.88 -22.55
CA LEU A 59 4.27 20.00 -23.09
C LEU A 59 5.21 21.13 -23.56
N ASP A 60 5.07 21.56 -24.82
CA ASP A 60 5.86 22.68 -25.37
C ASP A 60 5.29 24.03 -24.92
N VAL A 61 5.63 24.42 -23.68
CA VAL A 61 5.16 25.65 -23.03
C VAL A 61 5.51 26.92 -23.81
N PRO A 62 6.75 27.11 -24.35
CA PRO A 62 7.07 28.29 -25.16
C PRO A 62 6.19 28.44 -26.40
N HIS A 63 5.91 27.33 -27.11
CA HIS A 63 5.04 27.36 -28.28
C HIS A 63 3.60 27.70 -27.88
N PHE A 64 3.09 27.09 -26.81
CA PHE A 64 1.76 27.35 -26.28
C PHE A 64 1.57 28.83 -25.89
N ILE A 65 2.55 29.44 -25.22
CA ILE A 65 2.48 30.86 -24.84
C ILE A 65 2.46 31.78 -26.07
N ALA A 66 3.20 31.43 -27.12
CA ALA A 66 3.31 32.26 -28.32
C ALA A 66 2.12 32.12 -29.30
N THR A 67 1.50 30.94 -29.39
CA THR A 67 0.50 30.63 -30.42
C THR A 67 -0.88 30.24 -29.86
N GLY A 68 -0.96 29.87 -28.58
CA GLY A 68 -2.19 29.35 -27.97
C GLY A 68 -2.51 27.90 -28.34
N ASP A 69 -1.68 27.24 -29.16
CA ASP A 69 -1.90 25.86 -29.60
C ASP A 69 -1.13 24.87 -28.71
N ALA A 70 -1.82 23.85 -28.20
CA ALA A 70 -1.25 22.88 -27.28
C ALA A 70 -0.56 21.77 -28.06
N ARG A 71 0.79 21.73 -28.02
CA ARG A 71 1.60 20.68 -28.66
C ARG A 71 2.34 19.84 -27.63
N ILE A 72 2.25 18.52 -27.81
CA ILE A 72 2.98 17.54 -27.00
C ILE A 72 4.19 17.07 -27.80
N ASN A 73 5.38 17.18 -27.20
CA ASN A 73 6.60 16.62 -27.76
C ASN A 73 6.62 15.10 -27.52
N ALA A 74 6.09 14.36 -28.49
CA ALA A 74 6.00 12.90 -28.45
C ALA A 74 7.36 12.18 -28.38
N GLY A 75 8.47 12.88 -28.70
CA GLY A 75 9.84 12.35 -28.53
C GLY A 75 10.28 12.34 -27.07
N LEU A 76 10.06 13.45 -26.35
CA LEU A 76 10.34 13.57 -24.91
C LEU A 76 9.44 12.64 -24.09
N GLY A 77 8.15 12.57 -24.43
CA GLY A 77 7.22 11.64 -23.77
C GLY A 77 7.62 10.17 -23.92
N ARG A 78 8.27 9.80 -25.03
CA ARG A 78 8.77 8.43 -25.25
C ARG A 78 10.07 8.13 -24.50
N SER A 79 10.96 9.12 -24.36
CA SER A 79 12.21 8.95 -23.61
C SER A 79 11.99 8.87 -22.09
N GLN A 80 10.87 9.42 -21.58
CA GLN A 80 10.52 9.35 -20.15
C GLN A 80 9.72 8.09 -19.78
N ALA A 81 9.34 7.26 -20.76
CA ALA A 81 8.49 6.08 -20.59
C ALA A 81 9.25 4.74 -20.60
N GLY A 82 10.58 4.76 -20.75
CA GLY A 82 11.46 3.58 -20.72
C GLY A 82 12.34 3.57 -19.49
#